data_AF-A0A8H7KXD7-F1
#
_entry.id   AF-A0A8H7KXD7-F1
#
_cell.length_a   1.000
_cell.length_b   1.000
_cell.length_c   1.000
_cell.angle_alpha   90.00
_cell.angle_beta   90.00
_cell.angle_gamma   90.00
#
_symmetry.space_group_name_H-M   'P 1'
#
loop_
_entity.id
_entity.type
_entity.pdbx_description
1 polymer ?
#
loop_
_entity_poly.entity_id
_entity_poly.type
_entity_poly.pdbx_seq_one_letter_code
_entity_poly.pdbx_strand_id
1 'polypeptide(L)'
;MDQLSVQQLNLFTSIIKCLREHISWHQDHTRATLTPLTLPASVLNFCADALEVPSDTLESAWEGLGDALWAPCGDELPSETSKLTRDAHMLDVFLTHGTRHKLGLHTIIPPIRACLDIRCETVALDGTVIPQALSKLESYEATLFTRDIGPIPVWSSSASCRNYYTHESGTRRTYYHGVVPSVIEVSKHRYVERVLCERFTLSMATAWVSATNSARIYNLEAGDRVTRLPRDWGHSLDLSTETVWDAFFLNGLILDAKGWNTALELRHDAPDQATRLRPALEARNKRMVGPGQELWNHACNICCDRREKDGIIQMLRSAVSDGVALGHPCCKVHDCKIPLDSQRHHYCGQHQDKNTMCAVVGCDNRVSEKHSTCTEVDHRKLETRGVEAHTAMFQLRRRLERLKIYHPDDEVSAGNAEDGTEGLAAGEVVEIAQDDHPNKPESGNQRIRARFGRRRTHNEQLCVATCGVIFGRATMYGSEGVNGVRVR
;
A
#
# COMPACT_ATOMS: atom_id res chain seq x y z
N MET A 1 -40.34 -36.78 11.49
CA MET A 1 -39.61 -35.50 11.48
C MET A 1 -38.36 -35.72 12.30
N ASP A 2 -37.23 -35.95 11.64
CA ASP A 2 -35.95 -35.98 12.34
C ASP A 2 -35.67 -34.54 12.78
N GLN A 3 -35.71 -34.30 14.09
CA GLN A 3 -35.48 -32.98 14.66
C GLN A 3 -33.98 -32.72 14.73
N LEU A 4 -33.54 -31.52 14.32
CA LEU A 4 -32.16 -31.09 14.54
C LEU A 4 -31.87 -31.05 16.04
N SER A 5 -30.74 -31.61 16.45
CA SER A 5 -30.23 -31.43 17.81
C SER A 5 -29.93 -29.95 18.08
N VAL A 6 -29.86 -29.54 19.35
CA VAL A 6 -29.50 -28.16 19.73
C VAL A 6 -28.13 -27.75 19.15
N GLN A 7 -27.17 -28.67 19.10
CA GLN A 7 -25.85 -28.42 18.52
C GLN A 7 -25.93 -28.20 17.00
N GLN A 8 -26.67 -29.04 16.28
CA GLN A 8 -26.91 -28.86 14.84
C GLN A 8 -27.63 -27.55 14.56
N LEU A 9 -28.65 -27.19 15.35
CA LEU A 9 -29.37 -25.94 15.18
C LEU A 9 -28.47 -24.71 15.40
N ASN A 10 -27.59 -24.74 16.41
CA ASN A 10 -26.62 -23.67 16.65
C ASN A 10 -25.60 -23.54 15.50
N LEU A 11 -25.13 -24.68 14.96
CA LEU A 11 -24.23 -24.68 13.81
C LEU A 11 -24.93 -24.14 12.55
N PHE A 12 -26.16 -24.60 12.26
CA PHE A 12 -26.97 -24.10 11.16
C PHE A 12 -27.16 -22.58 11.27
N THR A 13 -27.54 -22.09 12.45
CA THR A 13 -27.68 -20.66 12.73
C THR A 13 -26.39 -19.89 12.43
N SER A 14 -25.25 -20.42 12.86
CA SER A 14 -23.94 -19.78 12.68
C SER A 14 -23.51 -19.75 11.20
N ILE A 15 -23.78 -20.83 10.46
CA ILE A 15 -23.56 -20.91 9.01
C ILE A 15 -24.42 -19.87 8.28
N ILE A 16 -25.73 -19.82 8.56
CA ILE A 16 -26.65 -18.88 7.90
C ILE A 16 -26.25 -17.43 8.18
N LYS A 17 -25.84 -17.10 9.42
CA LYS A 17 -25.32 -15.78 9.76
C LYS A 17 -24.06 -15.42 8.95
N CYS A 18 -23.14 -16.36 8.76
CA CYS A 18 -21.95 -16.15 7.93
C CYS A 18 -22.29 -15.93 6.45
N LEU A 19 -23.28 -16.66 5.94
CA LEU A 19 -23.71 -16.65 4.54
C LEU A 19 -24.83 -15.65 4.23
N ARG A 20 -25.30 -14.87 5.20
CA ARG A 20 -26.45 -13.97 5.03
C ARG A 20 -26.31 -13.05 3.81
N GLU A 21 -25.15 -12.44 3.63
CA GLU A 21 -24.91 -11.58 2.46
C GLU A 21 -24.90 -12.39 1.15
N HIS A 22 -24.31 -13.58 1.13
CA HIS A 22 -24.33 -14.48 -0.03
C HIS A 22 -25.76 -14.94 -0.39
N ILE A 23 -26.53 -15.38 0.61
CA ILE A 23 -27.92 -15.81 0.44
C ILE A 23 -28.77 -14.66 -0.08
N SER A 24 -28.62 -13.46 0.49
CA SER A 24 -29.40 -12.31 0.04
C SER A 24 -29.14 -11.96 -1.43
N TRP A 25 -27.94 -12.19 -1.98
CA TRP A 25 -27.63 -11.97 -3.40
C TRP A 25 -28.36 -12.92 -4.37
N HIS A 26 -28.99 -13.98 -3.87
CA HIS A 26 -29.86 -14.86 -4.65
C HIS A 26 -31.33 -14.37 -4.70
N GLN A 27 -31.64 -13.29 -3.98
CA GLN A 27 -32.94 -12.63 -4.02
C GLN A 27 -32.94 -11.45 -4.98
N ASP A 28 -34.13 -11.03 -5.41
CA ASP A 28 -34.30 -9.75 -6.08
C ASP A 28 -33.71 -8.61 -5.21
N HIS A 29 -32.99 -7.68 -5.83
CA HIS A 29 -32.38 -6.54 -5.14
C HIS A 29 -33.37 -5.70 -4.31
N THR A 30 -34.64 -5.62 -4.71
CA THR A 30 -35.73 -4.95 -3.98
C THR A 30 -36.18 -5.69 -2.72
N ARG A 31 -35.87 -7.00 -2.64
CA ARG A 31 -36.21 -7.89 -1.52
C ARG A 31 -35.00 -8.27 -0.68
N ALA A 32 -33.84 -7.66 -0.91
CA ALA A 32 -32.57 -8.04 -0.29
C ALA A 32 -32.60 -8.03 1.26
N THR A 33 -33.47 -7.21 1.86
CA THR A 33 -33.64 -7.09 3.32
C THR A 33 -34.67 -8.06 3.90
N LEU A 34 -35.47 -8.71 3.06
CA LEU A 34 -36.49 -9.66 3.48
C LEU A 34 -35.90 -11.06 3.64
N THR A 35 -36.53 -11.87 4.49
CA THR A 35 -36.20 -13.29 4.63
C THR A 35 -36.42 -14.00 3.29
N PRO A 36 -35.39 -14.72 2.77
CA PRO A 36 -35.56 -15.56 1.60
C PRO A 36 -36.61 -16.64 1.83
N LEU A 37 -37.50 -16.85 0.87
CA LEU A 37 -38.49 -17.94 0.92
C LEU A 37 -37.82 -19.31 0.94
N THR A 38 -36.74 -19.46 0.18
CA THR A 38 -35.96 -20.70 0.07
C THR A 38 -34.47 -20.39 0.11
N LEU A 39 -33.68 -21.30 0.67
CA LEU A 39 -32.23 -21.21 0.63
C LEU A 39 -31.68 -21.65 -0.74
N PRO A 40 -30.56 -21.06 -1.22
CA PRO A 40 -29.89 -21.54 -2.41
C PRO A 40 -29.42 -23.00 -2.25
N ALA A 41 -29.48 -23.79 -3.33
CA ALA A 41 -29.09 -25.20 -3.31
C ALA A 41 -27.64 -25.43 -2.83
N SER A 42 -26.71 -24.52 -3.17
CA SER A 42 -25.32 -24.58 -2.67
C SER A 42 -25.24 -24.45 -1.14
N VAL A 43 -26.07 -23.58 -0.55
CA VAL A 43 -26.14 -23.36 0.90
C VAL A 43 -26.81 -24.55 1.59
N LEU A 44 -27.90 -25.07 1.03
CA LEU A 44 -28.57 -26.26 1.55
C LEU A 44 -27.63 -27.48 1.55
N ASN A 45 -26.97 -27.75 0.42
CA ASN A 45 -26.04 -28.88 0.32
C ASN A 45 -24.84 -28.71 1.27
N PHE A 46 -24.31 -27.50 1.41
CA PHE A 46 -23.26 -27.22 2.38
C PHE A 46 -23.71 -27.49 3.83
N CYS A 47 -24.88 -26.98 4.23
CA CYS A 47 -25.43 -27.24 5.54
C CYS A 47 -25.71 -28.72 5.76
N ALA A 48 -26.28 -29.42 4.77
CA ALA A 48 -26.60 -30.84 4.83
C ALA A 48 -25.34 -31.66 5.14
N ASP A 49 -24.27 -31.37 4.42
CA ASP A 49 -23.03 -32.07 4.64
C ASP A 49 -22.32 -31.68 5.95
N ALA A 50 -22.37 -30.41 6.35
CA ALA A 50 -21.71 -29.93 7.57
C ALA A 50 -22.41 -30.40 8.84
N LEU A 51 -23.73 -30.64 8.78
CA LEU A 51 -24.54 -31.10 9.89
C LEU A 51 -24.80 -32.62 9.85
N GLU A 52 -24.42 -33.29 8.76
CA GLU A 52 -24.69 -34.69 8.47
C GLU A 52 -26.19 -35.03 8.52
N VAL A 53 -27.02 -34.17 7.89
CA VAL A 53 -28.49 -34.31 7.85
C VAL A 53 -29.03 -34.17 6.43
N PRO A 54 -30.20 -34.77 6.10
CA PRO A 54 -30.85 -34.58 4.80
C PRO A 54 -31.28 -33.13 4.55
N SER A 55 -31.22 -32.69 3.29
CA SER A 55 -31.66 -31.33 2.89
C SER A 55 -33.11 -31.03 3.24
N ASP A 56 -34.02 -32.02 3.13
CA ASP A 56 -35.45 -31.87 3.47
C ASP A 56 -35.67 -31.44 4.94
N THR A 57 -34.81 -31.92 5.85
CA THR A 57 -34.82 -31.53 7.26
C THR A 57 -34.42 -30.06 7.43
N LEU A 58 -33.45 -29.59 6.64
CA LEU A 58 -32.98 -28.21 6.66
C LEU A 58 -33.97 -27.24 5.99
N GLU A 59 -34.65 -27.67 4.94
CA GLU A 59 -35.74 -26.91 4.32
C GLU A 59 -36.88 -26.72 5.32
N SER A 60 -37.29 -27.79 6.00
CA SER A 60 -38.30 -27.72 7.08
C SER A 60 -37.85 -26.80 8.23
N ALA A 61 -36.57 -26.85 8.60
CA ALA A 61 -36.02 -25.98 9.63
C ALA A 61 -35.99 -24.51 9.18
N TRP A 62 -35.66 -24.23 7.92
CA TRP A 62 -35.69 -22.88 7.35
C TRP A 62 -37.12 -22.34 7.25
N GLU A 63 -38.09 -23.16 6.85
CA GLU A 63 -39.50 -22.76 6.80
C GLU A 63 -40.02 -22.35 8.19
N GLY A 64 -39.64 -23.09 9.24
CA GLY A 64 -40.07 -22.81 10.61
C GLY A 64 -39.30 -21.69 11.31
N LEU A 65 -38.01 -21.51 11.01
CA LEU A 65 -37.10 -20.63 11.77
C LEU A 65 -36.49 -19.49 10.95
N GLY A 66 -36.71 -19.44 9.64
CA GLY A 66 -36.04 -18.53 8.72
C GLY A 66 -36.18 -17.07 9.13
N ASP A 67 -37.38 -16.62 9.49
CA ASP A 67 -37.62 -15.24 9.92
C ASP A 67 -36.88 -14.89 11.22
N ALA A 68 -36.80 -15.82 12.18
CA ALA A 68 -36.07 -15.61 13.42
C ALA A 68 -34.55 -15.58 13.18
N LEU A 69 -34.05 -16.43 12.29
CA LEU A 69 -32.63 -16.48 11.93
C LEU A 69 -32.20 -15.28 11.06
N TRP A 70 -33.13 -14.73 10.28
CA TRP A 70 -32.89 -13.61 9.38
C TRP A 70 -33.17 -12.24 10.00
N ALA A 71 -33.80 -12.18 11.17
CA ALA A 71 -34.02 -10.93 11.89
C ALA A 71 -32.68 -10.23 12.23
N PRO A 72 -32.61 -8.89 12.16
CA PRO A 72 -31.44 -8.15 12.64
C PRO A 72 -31.24 -8.42 14.13
N CYS A 73 -30.04 -8.84 14.54
CA CYS A 73 -29.72 -8.97 15.96
C CYS A 73 -29.65 -7.55 16.55
N GLY A 74 -30.46 -7.25 17.57
CA GLY A 74 -30.73 -5.90 18.08
C GLY A 74 -29.52 -5.10 18.62
N ASP A 75 -28.33 -5.70 18.68
CA ASP A 75 -27.09 -5.11 19.21
C ASP A 75 -26.01 -4.86 18.13
N GLU A 76 -26.30 -5.04 16.85
CA GLU A 76 -25.36 -4.69 15.78
C GLU A 76 -25.29 -3.17 15.58
N LEU A 77 -24.60 -2.46 16.48
CA LEU A 77 -23.97 -1.20 16.10
C LEU A 77 -23.08 -1.47 14.87
N PRO A 78 -23.06 -0.60 13.85
CA PRO A 78 -22.19 -0.72 12.69
C PRO A 78 -20.75 -0.40 13.07
N SER A 79 -20.17 -1.16 13.99
CA SER A 79 -18.74 -1.17 14.23
C SER A 79 -18.11 -2.03 13.12
N GLU A 80 -17.37 -1.38 12.23
CA GLU A 80 -16.68 -1.97 11.06
C GLU A 80 -15.78 -3.17 11.41
N THR A 81 -15.54 -3.43 12.70
CA THR A 81 -14.67 -4.47 13.25
C THR A 81 -15.40 -5.68 13.85
N SER A 82 -16.72 -5.65 14.06
CA SER A 82 -17.45 -6.72 14.78
C SER A 82 -17.96 -7.86 13.88
N LYS A 83 -17.90 -7.74 12.55
CA LYS A 83 -18.40 -8.77 11.61
C LYS A 83 -17.38 -9.88 11.27
N LEU A 84 -16.14 -9.73 11.74
CA LEU A 84 -15.00 -10.59 11.39
C LEU A 84 -14.54 -11.49 12.53
N THR A 85 -15.16 -11.42 13.72
CA THR A 85 -14.91 -12.35 14.83
C THR A 85 -15.59 -13.68 14.54
N ARG A 86 -15.13 -14.34 13.48
CA ARG A 86 -15.58 -15.67 13.11
C ARG A 86 -14.68 -16.65 13.82
N ASP A 87 -15.31 -17.42 14.70
CA ASP A 87 -14.71 -18.47 15.49
C ASP A 87 -13.81 -19.36 14.61
N ALA A 88 -12.65 -19.76 15.13
CA ALA A 88 -11.76 -20.72 14.47
C ALA A 88 -12.51 -22.01 14.10
N HIS A 89 -13.51 -22.40 14.91
CA HIS A 89 -14.39 -23.52 14.59
C HIS A 89 -15.17 -23.32 13.28
N MET A 90 -15.70 -22.12 13.03
CA MET A 90 -16.42 -21.84 11.79
C MET A 90 -15.48 -21.88 10.58
N LEU A 91 -14.24 -21.40 10.72
CA LEU A 91 -13.26 -21.55 9.66
C LEU A 91 -13.09 -23.02 9.28
N ASP A 92 -12.87 -23.91 10.26
CA ASP A 92 -12.67 -25.35 10.01
C ASP A 92 -13.89 -25.96 9.28
N VAL A 93 -15.12 -25.62 9.67
CA VAL A 93 -16.34 -26.08 8.98
C VAL A 93 -16.36 -25.66 7.51
N PHE A 94 -16.03 -24.40 7.21
CA PHE A 94 -16.03 -23.89 5.84
C PHE A 94 -14.90 -24.49 4.99
N LEU A 95 -13.72 -24.70 5.57
CA LEU A 95 -12.60 -25.33 4.86
C LEU A 95 -12.92 -26.79 4.53
N THR A 96 -13.49 -27.54 5.48
CA THR A 96 -13.84 -28.96 5.30
C THR A 96 -15.01 -29.16 4.34
N HIS A 97 -16.07 -28.35 4.45
CA HIS A 97 -17.33 -28.63 3.75
C HIS A 97 -17.75 -27.57 2.73
N GLY A 98 -17.32 -26.31 2.87
CA GLY A 98 -17.81 -25.18 2.06
C GLY A 98 -17.17 -25.08 0.67
N THR A 99 -15.89 -25.45 0.57
CA THR A 99 -15.09 -25.28 -0.65
C THR A 99 -15.67 -26.00 -1.87
N ARG A 100 -16.13 -27.24 -1.71
CA ARG A 100 -16.85 -28.01 -2.75
C ARG A 100 -18.13 -27.34 -3.26
N HIS A 101 -18.76 -26.49 -2.44
CA HIS A 101 -19.98 -25.77 -2.77
C HIS A 101 -19.72 -24.33 -3.22
N LYS A 102 -18.43 -23.96 -3.41
CA LYS A 102 -17.99 -22.58 -3.71
C LYS A 102 -18.42 -21.57 -2.65
N LEU A 103 -18.44 -22.00 -1.39
CA LEU A 103 -18.78 -21.19 -0.23
C LEU A 103 -17.54 -21.03 0.64
N GLY A 104 -17.11 -19.79 0.79
CA GLY A 104 -16.05 -19.41 1.73
C GLY A 104 -16.66 -18.89 3.01
N LEU A 105 -15.86 -18.93 4.08
CA LEU A 105 -16.22 -18.25 5.33
C LEU A 105 -16.66 -16.84 4.97
N HIS A 106 -15.80 -16.09 4.27
CA HIS A 106 -16.10 -14.79 3.67
C HIS A 106 -16.43 -14.92 2.18
N THR A 107 -17.45 -14.19 1.74
CA THR A 107 -17.73 -13.96 0.33
C THR A 107 -17.52 -12.48 0.05
N ILE A 108 -16.77 -12.18 -1.00
CA ILE A 108 -16.56 -10.80 -1.45
C ILE A 108 -17.55 -10.55 -2.58
N ILE A 109 -18.42 -9.57 -2.39
CA ILE A 109 -19.54 -9.25 -3.29
C ILE A 109 -19.63 -7.73 -3.42
N PRO A 110 -20.20 -7.22 -4.52
CA PRO A 110 -20.39 -5.79 -4.66
C PRO A 110 -21.23 -5.23 -3.50
N PRO A 111 -20.87 -4.08 -2.90
CA PRO A 111 -21.69 -3.46 -1.87
C PRO A 111 -23.00 -2.87 -2.43
N ILE A 112 -23.10 -2.72 -3.75
CA ILE A 112 -24.24 -2.13 -4.44
C ILE A 112 -24.82 -3.16 -5.40
N ARG A 113 -26.14 -3.29 -5.40
CA ARG A 113 -26.90 -4.28 -6.20
C ARG A 113 -27.55 -3.71 -7.45
N ALA A 114 -27.48 -2.40 -7.63
CA ALA A 114 -28.02 -1.72 -8.79
C ALA A 114 -26.95 -0.84 -9.44
N CYS A 115 -27.13 -0.52 -10.72
CA CYS A 115 -26.21 0.32 -11.44
C CYS A 115 -26.23 1.75 -10.89
N LEU A 116 -25.05 2.35 -10.71
CA LEU A 116 -24.92 3.75 -10.28
C LEU A 116 -25.05 4.75 -11.45
N ASP A 117 -25.06 4.27 -12.69
CA ASP A 117 -25.22 5.12 -13.86
C ASP A 117 -26.70 5.47 -14.03
N ILE A 118 -27.01 6.76 -14.00
CA ILE A 118 -28.37 7.30 -14.20
C ILE A 118 -28.97 6.90 -15.55
N ARG A 119 -28.13 6.56 -16.54
CA ARG A 119 -28.57 6.07 -17.86
C ARG A 119 -29.06 4.63 -17.82
N CYS A 120 -28.77 3.90 -16.75
CA CYS A 120 -29.21 2.52 -16.53
C CYS A 120 -30.44 2.48 -15.62
N GLU A 121 -31.37 3.40 -15.77
CA GLU A 121 -32.66 3.37 -15.08
C GLU A 121 -33.68 2.48 -15.80
N THR A 122 -34.59 1.87 -15.05
CA THR A 122 -35.67 1.01 -15.54
C THR A 122 -37.00 1.44 -14.93
N VAL A 123 -38.10 1.25 -15.66
CA VAL A 123 -39.44 1.57 -15.18
C VAL A 123 -40.03 0.32 -14.51
N ALA A 124 -40.32 0.41 -13.23
CA ALA A 124 -41.01 -0.63 -12.47
C ALA A 124 -42.48 -0.75 -12.91
N LEU A 125 -43.15 -1.83 -12.47
CA LEU A 125 -44.54 -2.13 -12.84
C LEU A 125 -45.55 -1.06 -12.40
N ASP A 126 -45.22 -0.29 -11.36
CA ASP A 126 -46.02 0.82 -10.85
C ASP A 126 -45.71 2.17 -11.52
N GLY A 127 -44.84 2.18 -12.54
CA GLY A 127 -44.41 3.37 -13.27
C GLY A 127 -43.27 4.14 -12.58
N THR A 128 -42.76 3.68 -11.43
CA THR A 128 -41.60 4.30 -10.78
C THR A 128 -40.31 4.01 -11.54
N VAL A 129 -39.41 4.98 -11.56
CA VAL A 129 -38.09 4.81 -12.18
C VAL A 129 -37.12 4.34 -11.12
N ILE A 130 -36.55 3.14 -11.31
CA ILE A 130 -35.60 2.52 -10.38
C ILE A 130 -34.29 2.17 -11.11
N PRO A 131 -33.13 2.23 -10.43
CA PRO A 131 -31.86 1.82 -11.03
C PRO A 131 -31.87 0.35 -11.46
N GLN A 132 -31.29 0.03 -12.61
CA GLN A 132 -31.21 -1.34 -13.13
C GLN A 132 -30.41 -2.23 -12.18
N ALA A 133 -31.00 -3.35 -11.77
CA ALA A 133 -30.31 -4.38 -11.00
C ALA A 133 -29.04 -4.86 -11.71
N LEU A 134 -27.96 -5.03 -10.95
CA LEU A 134 -26.77 -5.72 -11.43
C LEU A 134 -27.12 -7.20 -11.63
N SER A 135 -26.62 -7.74 -12.74
CA SER A 135 -26.87 -9.10 -13.20
C SER A 135 -25.53 -9.80 -13.46
N LYS A 136 -25.55 -11.05 -13.96
CA LYS A 136 -24.34 -11.81 -14.32
C LYS A 136 -23.31 -11.85 -13.18
N LEU A 137 -23.73 -12.41 -12.04
CA LEU A 137 -22.83 -12.62 -10.93
C LEU A 137 -21.79 -13.69 -11.33
N GLU A 138 -20.55 -13.27 -11.55
CA GLU A 138 -19.42 -14.15 -11.84
C GLU A 138 -18.52 -14.23 -10.63
N SER A 139 -18.29 -15.44 -10.13
CA SER A 139 -17.45 -15.69 -8.96
C SER A 139 -16.12 -16.33 -9.34
N TYR A 140 -15.06 -15.92 -8.67
CA TYR A 140 -13.70 -16.41 -8.86
C TYR A 140 -13.00 -16.61 -7.52
N GLU A 141 -12.07 -17.55 -7.51
CA GLU A 141 -11.22 -17.81 -6.35
C GLU A 141 -10.30 -16.62 -6.07
N ALA A 142 -10.03 -16.39 -4.78
CA ALA A 142 -9.12 -15.38 -4.29
C ALA A 142 -8.61 -15.70 -2.88
N THR A 143 -7.58 -14.97 -2.44
CA THR A 143 -7.08 -15.02 -1.07
C THR A 143 -7.46 -13.73 -0.34
N LEU A 144 -8.05 -13.85 0.85
CA LEU A 144 -8.26 -12.74 1.78
C LEU A 144 -7.27 -12.85 2.94
N PHE A 145 -6.43 -11.82 3.11
CA PHE A 145 -5.54 -11.66 4.25
C PHE A 145 -6.29 -10.95 5.38
N THR A 146 -6.57 -11.68 6.45
CA THR A 146 -7.26 -11.17 7.64
C THR A 146 -6.27 -10.86 8.75
N ARG A 147 -6.61 -9.92 9.64
CA ARG A 147 -5.75 -9.55 10.78
C ARG A 147 -5.59 -10.68 11.78
N ASP A 148 -6.69 -11.36 12.13
CA ASP A 148 -6.74 -12.23 13.30
C ASP A 148 -6.69 -13.72 12.96
N ILE A 149 -7.21 -14.11 11.80
CA ILE A 149 -7.37 -15.51 11.40
C ILE A 149 -6.19 -15.97 10.53
N GLY A 150 -5.58 -15.04 9.79
CA GLY A 150 -4.55 -15.32 8.80
C GLY A 150 -5.12 -15.29 7.37
N PRO A 151 -4.40 -15.84 6.39
CA PRO A 151 -4.87 -15.93 5.02
C PRO A 151 -6.02 -16.94 4.94
N ILE A 152 -7.08 -16.65 4.19
CA ILE A 152 -8.20 -17.56 3.98
C ILE A 152 -8.64 -17.59 2.51
N PRO A 153 -9.07 -18.75 2.00
CA PRO A 153 -9.68 -18.87 0.68
C PRO A 153 -11.05 -18.20 0.68
N VAL A 154 -11.31 -17.40 -0.35
CA VAL A 154 -12.59 -16.70 -0.54
C VAL A 154 -13.03 -16.74 -2.00
N TRP A 155 -14.32 -16.55 -2.21
CA TRP A 155 -14.88 -16.29 -3.54
C TRP A 155 -15.19 -14.81 -3.65
N SER A 156 -14.57 -14.17 -4.63
CA SER A 156 -14.92 -12.80 -5.04
C SER A 156 -15.86 -12.85 -6.22
N SER A 157 -16.94 -12.10 -6.14
CA SER A 157 -17.97 -12.03 -7.17
C SER A 157 -18.03 -10.63 -7.76
N SER A 158 -18.10 -10.56 -9.09
CA SER A 158 -18.45 -9.33 -9.80
C SER A 158 -19.86 -9.43 -10.36
N ALA A 159 -20.53 -8.30 -10.47
CA ALA A 159 -21.83 -8.20 -11.13
C ALA A 159 -21.81 -7.03 -12.13
N SER A 160 -22.59 -7.13 -13.20
CA SER A 160 -22.66 -6.15 -14.27
C SER A 160 -24.12 -5.92 -14.73
N CYS A 161 -24.47 -4.70 -15.14
CA CYS A 161 -25.77 -4.45 -15.77
C CYS A 161 -25.71 -4.77 -17.29
N ARG A 162 -26.86 -5.08 -17.92
CA ARG A 162 -26.92 -5.44 -19.35
C ARG A 162 -26.41 -4.33 -20.28
N ASN A 163 -26.46 -3.08 -19.84
CA ASN A 163 -26.03 -1.90 -20.60
C ASN A 163 -24.63 -1.39 -20.19
N TYR A 164 -23.83 -2.20 -19.49
CA TYR A 164 -22.51 -1.78 -19.00
C TYR A 164 -21.53 -1.57 -20.17
N TYR A 165 -21.44 -0.31 -20.61
CA TYR A 165 -20.23 0.25 -21.19
C TYR A 165 -19.28 0.49 -20.01
N THR A 166 -18.20 -0.29 -19.91
CA THR A 166 -17.09 0.13 -19.06
C THR A 166 -16.76 1.58 -19.43
N HIS A 167 -16.74 2.51 -18.47
CA HIS A 167 -16.33 3.89 -18.69
C HIS A 167 -15.06 3.88 -19.56
N GLU A 168 -15.18 4.30 -20.82
CA GLU A 168 -14.12 4.29 -21.83
C GLU A 168 -13.42 2.92 -22.05
N SER A 169 -14.15 1.88 -22.47
CA SER A 169 -13.61 0.58 -22.95
C SER A 169 -12.90 -0.31 -21.93
N GLY A 170 -13.10 -0.08 -20.63
CA GLY A 170 -12.57 -0.95 -19.56
C GLY A 170 -11.19 -0.54 -19.10
N THR A 171 -10.82 0.70 -19.37
CA THR A 171 -9.49 1.25 -19.09
C THR A 171 -9.40 1.90 -17.70
N ARG A 172 -10.51 2.04 -16.96
CA ARG A 172 -10.57 2.72 -15.64
C ARG A 172 -11.23 1.85 -14.56
N ARG A 173 -10.71 1.95 -13.34
CA ARG A 173 -11.23 1.38 -12.09
C ARG A 173 -11.61 2.52 -11.16
N THR A 174 -12.89 2.64 -10.85
CA THR A 174 -13.43 3.65 -9.94
C THR A 174 -13.82 2.98 -8.63
N TYR A 175 -13.30 3.48 -7.51
CA TYR A 175 -13.68 3.03 -6.17
C TYR A 175 -14.93 3.78 -5.71
N TYR A 176 -15.76 3.14 -4.89
CA TYR A 176 -17.03 3.70 -4.42
C TYR A 176 -16.85 5.04 -3.72
N HIS A 177 -17.65 6.03 -4.14
CA HIS A 177 -17.64 7.38 -3.56
C HIS A 177 -18.11 7.35 -2.10
N GLY A 178 -17.40 8.07 -1.22
CA GLY A 178 -17.76 8.21 0.20
C GLY A 178 -17.60 6.95 1.06
N VAL A 179 -17.30 5.79 0.47
CA VAL A 179 -17.21 4.51 1.16
C VAL A 179 -15.74 4.09 1.29
N VAL A 180 -15.33 3.73 2.50
CA VAL A 180 -14.05 3.04 2.74
C VAL A 180 -14.39 1.57 2.97
N PRO A 181 -13.99 0.66 2.07
CA PRO A 181 -14.35 -0.74 2.23
C PRO A 181 -13.56 -1.37 3.38
N SER A 182 -14.19 -2.30 4.09
CA SER A 182 -13.54 -3.11 5.13
C SER A 182 -12.53 -4.10 4.56
N VAL A 183 -12.66 -4.44 3.28
CA VAL A 183 -11.77 -5.34 2.53
C VAL A 183 -11.40 -4.69 1.20
N ILE A 184 -10.10 -4.65 0.88
CA ILE A 184 -9.57 -3.97 -0.30
C ILE A 184 -8.99 -5.01 -1.26
N GLU A 185 -9.39 -4.97 -2.53
CA GLU A 185 -8.70 -5.68 -3.61
C GLU A 185 -7.38 -4.96 -3.92
N VAL A 186 -6.27 -5.49 -3.42
CA VAL A 186 -4.94 -4.87 -3.55
C VAL A 186 -4.27 -5.25 -4.85
N SER A 187 -4.51 -6.47 -5.33
CA SER A 187 -4.14 -6.95 -6.65
C SER A 187 -5.06 -8.09 -7.07
N LYS A 188 -4.94 -8.55 -8.32
CA LYS A 188 -5.85 -9.57 -8.88
C LYS A 188 -5.87 -10.80 -7.98
N HIS A 189 -7.07 -11.22 -7.53
CA HIS A 189 -7.28 -12.36 -6.63
C HIS A 189 -6.67 -12.21 -5.22
N ARG A 190 -6.26 -11.01 -4.80
CA ARG A 190 -5.67 -10.76 -3.47
C ARG A 190 -6.38 -9.62 -2.78
N TYR A 191 -6.92 -9.92 -1.61
CA TYR A 191 -7.70 -9.00 -0.80
C TYR A 191 -7.08 -8.87 0.58
N VAL A 192 -7.11 -7.67 1.14
CA VAL A 192 -6.55 -7.39 2.47
C VAL A 192 -7.62 -6.66 3.28
N GLU A 193 -7.82 -7.09 4.52
CA GLU A 193 -8.66 -6.34 5.45
C GLU A 193 -8.07 -4.96 5.73
N ARG A 194 -8.91 -3.93 5.76
CA ARG A 194 -8.47 -2.57 6.10
C ARG A 194 -7.82 -2.51 7.48
N VAL A 195 -8.33 -3.25 8.46
CA VAL A 195 -7.74 -3.29 9.81
C VAL A 195 -6.34 -3.92 9.80
N LEU A 196 -6.04 -4.79 8.85
CA LEU A 196 -4.69 -5.32 8.63
C LEU A 196 -3.81 -4.27 7.93
N CYS A 197 -4.34 -3.50 6.97
CA CYS A 197 -3.64 -2.34 6.40
C CYS A 197 -3.27 -1.28 7.47
N GLU A 198 -4.18 -1.02 8.41
CA GLU A 198 -3.96 -0.13 9.55
C GLU A 198 -2.87 -0.67 10.48
N ARG A 199 -2.85 -1.99 10.73
CA ARG A 199 -1.74 -2.65 11.46
C ARG A 199 -0.40 -2.43 10.77
N PHE A 200 -0.30 -2.61 9.45
CA PHE A 200 0.93 -2.32 8.71
C PHE A 200 1.35 -0.87 8.87
N THR A 201 0.42 0.06 8.72
CA THR A 201 0.66 1.50 8.86
C THR A 201 1.21 1.84 10.25
N LEU A 202 0.59 1.31 11.31
CA LEU A 202 1.00 1.54 12.70
C LEU A 202 2.37 0.92 12.99
N SER A 203 2.63 -0.31 12.53
CA SER A 203 3.94 -0.95 12.70
C SER A 203 5.06 -0.21 11.95
N MET A 204 4.79 0.27 10.73
CA MET A 204 5.73 1.10 9.97
C MET A 204 6.01 2.42 10.68
N ALA A 205 4.98 3.08 11.20
CA ALA A 205 5.10 4.41 11.81
C ALA A 205 5.72 4.38 13.22
N THR A 206 5.41 3.37 14.04
CA THR A 206 5.79 3.35 15.46
C THR A 206 7.01 2.47 15.75
N ALA A 207 7.20 1.41 14.96
CA ALA A 207 8.24 0.42 15.18
C ALA A 207 9.20 0.28 13.99
N TRP A 208 9.11 1.17 13.00
CA TRP A 208 9.99 1.20 11.82
C TRP A 208 10.05 -0.14 11.07
N VAL A 209 8.95 -0.90 11.12
CA VAL A 209 8.86 -2.22 10.50
C VAL A 209 8.76 -2.05 8.99
N SER A 210 9.69 -2.63 8.24
CA SER A 210 9.64 -2.62 6.77
C SER A 210 8.46 -3.46 6.26
N ALA A 211 8.00 -3.20 5.03
CA ALA A 211 6.95 -4.02 4.41
C ALA A 211 7.33 -5.51 4.32
N THR A 212 8.61 -5.82 4.08
CA THR A 212 9.15 -7.18 4.09
C THR A 212 9.01 -7.81 5.48
N ASN A 213 9.35 -7.07 6.54
CA ASN A 213 9.18 -7.56 7.90
C ASN A 213 7.70 -7.68 8.27
N SER A 214 6.82 -6.78 7.83
CA SER A 214 5.38 -6.91 8.02
C SER A 214 4.83 -8.19 7.38
N ALA A 215 5.22 -8.48 6.13
CA ALA A 215 4.85 -9.70 5.44
C ALA A 215 5.38 -10.95 6.18
N ARG A 216 6.65 -10.92 6.59
CA ARG A 216 7.28 -12.03 7.33
C ARG A 216 6.62 -12.29 8.68
N ILE A 217 6.38 -11.24 9.47
CA ILE A 217 5.69 -11.36 10.77
C ILE A 217 4.31 -11.97 10.56
N TYR A 218 3.55 -11.48 9.59
CA TYR A 218 2.23 -12.01 9.27
C TYR A 218 2.25 -13.50 8.93
N ASN A 219 3.16 -13.92 8.04
CA ASN A 219 3.25 -15.33 7.62
C ASN A 219 3.72 -16.22 8.79
N LEU A 220 4.62 -15.74 9.66
CA LEU A 220 5.04 -16.47 10.86
C LEU A 220 3.90 -16.62 11.87
N GLU A 221 3.08 -15.58 12.05
CA GLU A 221 1.88 -15.63 12.89
C GLU A 221 0.81 -16.56 12.33
N ALA A 222 0.71 -16.65 10.99
CA ALA A 222 -0.22 -17.54 10.31
C ALA A 222 0.16 -19.02 10.47
N GLY A 223 1.46 -19.35 10.59
CA GLY A 223 1.99 -20.65 11.04
C GLY A 223 1.22 -21.89 10.57
N ASP A 224 0.87 -22.76 11.52
CA ASP A 224 0.12 -24.01 11.30
C ASP A 224 -1.24 -23.82 10.63
N ARG A 225 -1.83 -22.62 10.62
CA ARG A 225 -3.17 -22.39 10.05
C ARG A 225 -3.16 -22.55 8.54
N VAL A 226 -2.07 -22.18 7.88
CA VAL A 226 -1.88 -22.39 6.43
C VAL A 226 -1.90 -23.88 6.09
N THR A 227 -1.38 -24.74 6.97
CA THR A 227 -1.38 -26.20 6.75
C THR A 227 -2.77 -26.83 6.76
N ARG A 228 -3.76 -26.15 7.36
CA ARG A 228 -5.17 -26.56 7.41
C ARG A 228 -5.96 -26.10 6.18
N LEU A 229 -5.40 -25.20 5.37
CA LEU A 229 -6.06 -24.70 4.18
C LEU A 229 -6.04 -25.74 3.05
N PRO A 230 -7.03 -25.73 2.15
CA PRO A 230 -7.08 -26.65 1.01
C PRO A 230 -5.77 -26.60 0.22
N ARG A 231 -5.11 -27.76 0.09
CA ARG A 231 -3.84 -27.87 -0.65
C ARG A 231 -4.01 -27.55 -2.14
N ASP A 232 -5.23 -27.67 -2.65
CA ASP A 232 -5.57 -27.49 -4.07
C ASP A 232 -6.04 -26.06 -4.41
N TRP A 233 -5.82 -25.07 -3.52
CA TRP A 233 -6.21 -23.68 -3.78
C TRP A 233 -5.30 -23.03 -4.83
N GLY A 234 -5.89 -22.46 -5.89
CA GLY A 234 -5.15 -21.91 -7.04
C GLY A 234 -4.35 -20.63 -6.78
N HIS A 235 -4.40 -20.10 -5.55
CA HIS A 235 -3.79 -18.81 -5.20
C HIS A 235 -2.91 -18.91 -3.96
N SER A 236 -1.80 -18.16 -3.97
CA SER A 236 -0.87 -18.12 -2.83
C SER A 236 -1.55 -17.57 -1.57
N LEU A 237 -1.32 -18.28 -0.47
CA LEU A 237 -1.74 -17.92 0.88
C LEU A 237 -0.66 -17.12 1.62
N ASP A 238 0.52 -16.96 1.03
CA ASP A 238 1.59 -16.16 1.60
C ASP A 238 1.36 -14.68 1.31
N LEU A 239 1.51 -13.85 2.34
CA LEU A 239 1.54 -12.42 2.18
C LEU A 239 2.92 -12.00 1.67
N SER A 240 2.97 -11.32 0.52
CA SER A 240 4.22 -10.84 -0.07
C SER A 240 4.51 -9.40 0.32
N THR A 241 5.78 -8.99 0.18
CA THR A 241 6.22 -7.59 0.39
C THR A 241 5.44 -6.62 -0.50
N GLU A 242 5.20 -7.00 -1.76
CA GLU A 242 4.45 -6.20 -2.74
C GLU A 242 3.00 -6.04 -2.30
N THR A 243 2.39 -7.12 -1.80
CA THR A 243 1.00 -7.09 -1.31
C THR A 243 0.85 -6.11 -0.14
N VAL A 244 1.84 -6.06 0.77
CA VAL A 244 1.85 -5.09 1.88
C VAL A 244 1.95 -3.66 1.36
N TRP A 245 2.84 -3.38 0.41
CA TRP A 245 2.98 -2.04 -0.19
C TRP A 245 1.72 -1.62 -0.93
N ASP A 246 1.15 -2.51 -1.75
CA ASP A 246 -0.07 -2.27 -2.50
C ASP A 246 -1.24 -1.97 -1.55
N ALA A 247 -1.36 -2.75 -0.46
CA ALA A 247 -2.35 -2.54 0.58
C ALA A 247 -2.19 -1.19 1.29
N PHE A 248 -0.96 -0.86 1.69
CA PHE A 248 -0.62 0.39 2.37
C PHE A 248 -0.96 1.61 1.50
N PHE A 249 -0.46 1.64 0.26
CA PHE A 249 -0.67 2.79 -0.63
C PHE A 249 -2.12 2.91 -1.08
N LEU A 250 -2.78 1.81 -1.44
CA LEU A 250 -4.16 1.85 -1.89
C LEU A 250 -5.11 2.26 -0.76
N ASN A 251 -4.94 1.73 0.44
CA ASN A 251 -5.72 2.17 1.61
C ASN A 251 -5.53 3.66 1.88
N GLY A 252 -4.29 4.15 1.84
CA GLY A 252 -3.98 5.58 1.99
C GLY A 252 -4.65 6.46 0.94
N LEU A 253 -4.68 6.03 -0.33
CA LEU A 253 -5.35 6.76 -1.41
C LEU A 253 -6.88 6.75 -1.28
N ILE A 254 -7.48 5.65 -0.82
CA ILE A 254 -8.93 5.58 -0.57
C ILE A 254 -9.30 6.53 0.58
N LEU A 255 -8.52 6.55 1.66
CA LEU A 255 -8.74 7.47 2.78
C LEU A 255 -8.55 8.93 2.36
N ASP A 256 -7.54 9.24 1.54
CA ASP A 256 -7.33 10.57 0.96
C ASP A 256 -8.54 10.99 0.11
N ALA A 257 -8.99 10.12 -0.81
CA ALA A 257 -10.15 10.40 -1.64
C ALA A 257 -11.41 10.68 -0.81
N LYS A 258 -11.67 9.90 0.25
CA LYS A 258 -12.75 10.14 1.21
C LYS A 258 -12.61 11.49 1.91
N GLY A 259 -11.42 11.83 2.41
CA GLY A 259 -11.16 13.11 3.07
C GLY A 259 -11.45 14.32 2.17
N TRP A 260 -11.20 14.17 0.86
CA TRP A 260 -11.49 15.19 -0.15
C TRP A 260 -12.91 15.10 -0.75
N ASN A 261 -13.75 14.18 -0.27
CA ASN A 261 -15.07 13.90 -0.83
C ASN A 261 -15.05 13.60 -2.35
N THR A 262 -14.02 12.89 -2.80
CA THR A 262 -13.81 12.49 -4.20
C THR A 262 -13.83 10.96 -4.34
N ALA A 263 -14.01 10.46 -5.56
CA ALA A 263 -13.81 9.05 -5.86
C ALA A 263 -12.36 8.80 -6.28
N LEU A 264 -11.76 7.69 -5.83
CA LEU A 264 -10.46 7.27 -6.32
C LEU A 264 -10.63 6.61 -7.69
N GLU A 265 -9.97 7.15 -8.70
CA GLU A 265 -9.97 6.62 -10.06
C GLU A 265 -8.55 6.22 -10.48
N LEU A 266 -8.40 4.97 -10.90
CA LEU A 266 -7.13 4.40 -11.34
C LEU A 266 -7.26 3.78 -12.73
N ARG A 267 -6.15 3.64 -13.44
CA ARG A 267 -6.12 2.90 -14.71
C ARG A 267 -6.32 1.40 -14.47
N HIS A 268 -7.29 0.80 -15.15
CA HIS A 268 -7.55 -0.63 -15.08
C HIS A 268 -6.43 -1.43 -15.79
N ASP A 269 -6.04 -1.00 -16.98
CA ASP A 269 -5.13 -1.67 -17.93
C ASP A 269 -3.63 -1.51 -17.63
N ALA A 270 -3.28 -1.00 -16.45
CA ALA A 270 -1.89 -0.83 -16.06
C ALA A 270 -1.16 -2.19 -15.98
N PRO A 271 0.11 -2.26 -16.42
CA PRO A 271 0.88 -3.52 -16.47
C PRO A 271 1.15 -4.11 -15.08
N ASP A 272 1.24 -3.26 -14.06
CA ASP A 272 1.48 -3.64 -12.68
C ASP A 272 0.82 -2.62 -11.71
N GLN A 273 0.68 -3.02 -10.45
CA GLN A 273 0.01 -2.22 -9.43
C GLN A 273 0.78 -0.94 -9.06
N ALA A 274 2.12 -0.97 -9.06
CA ALA A 274 2.92 0.22 -8.78
C ALA A 274 2.72 1.29 -9.87
N THR A 275 2.69 0.89 -11.14
CA THR A 275 2.37 1.75 -12.29
C THR A 275 0.93 2.25 -12.22
N ARG A 276 -0.02 1.42 -11.75
CA ARG A 276 -1.41 1.80 -11.54
C ARG A 276 -1.57 2.91 -10.49
N LEU A 277 -0.90 2.78 -9.35
CA LEU A 277 -1.04 3.69 -8.20
C LEU A 277 -0.24 4.99 -8.38
N ARG A 278 0.85 4.96 -9.15
CA ARG A 278 1.81 6.07 -9.29
C ARG A 278 1.16 7.42 -9.61
N PRO A 279 0.25 7.58 -10.60
CA PRO A 279 -0.33 8.88 -10.91
C PRO A 279 -1.11 9.48 -9.72
N ALA A 280 -1.85 8.64 -8.99
CA ALA A 280 -2.62 9.06 -7.82
C ALA A 280 -1.71 9.44 -6.64
N LEU A 281 -0.63 8.68 -6.41
CA LEU A 281 0.38 8.99 -5.39
C LEU A 281 1.11 10.31 -5.71
N GLU A 282 1.49 10.53 -6.98
CA GLU A 282 2.11 11.77 -7.43
C GLU A 282 1.16 12.97 -7.29
N ALA A 283 -0.11 12.80 -7.67
CA ALA A 283 -1.13 13.83 -7.50
C ALA A 283 -1.32 14.20 -6.02
N ARG A 284 -1.39 13.20 -5.15
CA ARG A 284 -1.45 13.40 -3.69
C ARG A 284 -0.21 14.12 -3.17
N ASN A 285 0.99 13.68 -3.55
CA ASN A 285 2.23 14.34 -3.15
C ASN A 285 2.27 15.81 -3.60
N LYS A 286 1.90 16.10 -4.86
CA LYS A 286 1.81 17.47 -5.39
C LYS A 286 0.85 18.35 -4.59
N ARG A 287 -0.33 17.81 -4.23
CA ARG A 287 -1.31 18.53 -3.39
C ARG A 287 -0.76 18.90 -2.02
N MET A 288 0.16 18.12 -1.46
CA MET A 288 0.71 18.33 -0.12
C MET A 288 1.93 19.26 -0.07
N VAL A 289 2.48 19.68 -1.21
CA VAL A 289 3.66 20.57 -1.28
C VAL A 289 3.29 21.98 -0.83
N GLY A 290 4.19 22.64 -0.09
CA GLY A 290 4.00 24.02 0.35
C GLY A 290 2.78 24.15 1.29
N PRO A 291 1.85 25.10 1.08
CA PRO A 291 0.66 25.28 1.92
C PRO A 291 -0.45 24.26 1.65
N GLY A 292 -0.14 23.17 0.96
CA GLY A 292 -1.09 22.11 0.62
C GLY A 292 -1.53 21.21 1.78
N GLN A 293 -0.97 21.42 2.98
CA GLN A 293 -1.35 20.70 4.19
C GLN A 293 -2.71 21.17 4.70
N GLU A 294 -3.53 20.27 5.25
CA GLU A 294 -4.86 20.60 5.81
C GLU A 294 -4.81 21.77 6.82
N LEU A 295 -3.75 21.80 7.63
CA LEU A 295 -3.54 22.78 8.69
C LEU A 295 -2.48 23.84 8.35
N TRP A 296 -2.25 24.14 7.07
CA TRP A 296 -1.19 25.07 6.66
C TRP A 296 -1.33 26.47 7.30
N ASN A 297 -2.55 26.95 7.52
CA ASN A 297 -2.83 28.27 8.11
C ASN A 297 -3.02 28.21 9.64
N HIS A 298 -2.80 27.07 10.28
CA HIS A 298 -3.09 26.85 11.69
C HIS A 298 -2.48 27.89 12.63
N ALA A 299 -3.33 28.56 13.41
CA ALA A 299 -2.94 29.53 14.44
C ALA A 299 -3.57 29.12 15.77
N CYS A 300 -2.78 28.65 16.71
CA CYS A 300 -3.22 28.44 18.10
C CYS A 300 -2.39 29.29 19.06
N ASN A 301 -2.85 29.40 20.29
CA ASN A 301 -2.15 30.09 21.38
C ASN A 301 -0.81 29.43 21.79
N ILE A 302 -0.51 28.21 21.31
CA ILE A 302 0.78 27.55 21.52
C ILE A 302 1.81 27.99 20.47
N CYS A 303 1.39 28.21 19.21
CA CYS A 303 2.29 28.55 18.10
C CYS A 303 2.28 30.01 17.67
N CYS A 304 1.31 30.79 18.14
CA CYS A 304 1.14 32.20 17.83
C CYS A 304 1.03 33.03 19.11
N ASP A 305 1.88 34.05 19.23
CA ASP A 305 1.75 35.11 20.23
C ASP A 305 0.93 36.25 19.63
N ARG A 306 -0.22 36.57 20.25
CA ARG A 306 -1.15 37.62 19.79
C ARG A 306 -1.08 38.78 20.76
N ARG A 307 -0.76 39.97 20.24
CA ARG A 307 -0.70 41.21 21.02
C ARG A 307 -1.59 42.26 20.38
N GLU A 308 -2.25 43.04 21.20
CA GLU A 308 -3.01 44.21 20.75
C GLU A 308 -2.28 45.47 21.20
N LYS A 309 -1.96 46.34 20.24
CA LYS A 309 -1.27 47.61 20.52
C LYS A 309 -1.91 48.70 19.66
N ASP A 310 -2.35 49.77 20.31
CA ASP A 310 -3.00 50.92 19.65
C ASP A 310 -4.20 50.54 18.77
N GLY A 311 -4.98 49.52 19.19
CA GLY A 311 -6.11 48.96 18.43
C GLY A 311 -5.74 48.06 17.25
N ILE A 312 -4.43 47.80 17.03
CA ILE A 312 -3.93 46.90 15.98
C ILE A 312 -3.58 45.54 16.60
N ILE A 313 -4.13 44.48 16.02
CA ILE A 313 -3.78 43.10 16.39
C ILE A 313 -2.50 42.71 15.64
N GLN A 314 -1.44 42.44 16.39
CA GLN A 314 -0.18 41.90 15.91
C GLN A 314 -0.10 40.42 16.27
N MET A 315 0.34 39.59 15.34
CA MET A 315 0.55 38.16 15.55
C MET A 315 1.97 37.78 15.17
N LEU A 316 2.68 37.15 16.10
CA LEU A 316 3.97 36.53 15.85
C LEU A 316 3.79 35.01 15.84
N ARG A 317 4.03 34.37 14.69
CA ARG A 317 4.00 32.91 14.55
C ARG A 317 5.43 32.39 14.43
N SER A 318 5.76 31.37 15.23
CA SER A 318 7.04 30.66 15.13
C SER A 318 6.87 29.35 14.36
N ALA A 319 7.89 29.01 13.57
CA ALA A 319 7.97 27.75 12.84
C ALA A 319 9.40 27.21 12.92
N VAL A 320 9.52 25.89 12.99
CA VAL A 320 10.78 25.14 12.94
C VAL A 320 10.82 24.41 11.60
N SER A 321 11.92 24.54 10.88
CA SER A 321 12.16 23.76 9.67
C SER A 321 13.13 22.63 9.98
N ASP A 322 12.75 21.38 9.72
CA ASP A 322 13.61 20.21 9.87
C ASP A 322 13.57 19.31 8.64
N GLY A 323 14.68 18.63 8.37
CA GLY A 323 14.93 17.86 7.18
C GLY A 323 14.99 16.37 7.45
N VAL A 324 14.09 15.59 6.86
CA VAL A 324 14.21 14.13 6.85
C VAL A 324 15.20 13.73 5.75
N ALA A 325 16.40 13.30 6.16
CA ALA A 325 17.49 12.89 5.27
C ALA A 325 17.28 11.50 4.62
N LEU A 326 16.04 11.06 4.46
CA LEU A 326 15.68 9.89 3.64
C LEU A 326 15.64 10.31 2.16
N GLY A 327 16.80 10.73 1.63
CA GLY A 327 16.89 11.15 0.24
C GLY A 327 16.58 9.99 -0.71
N HIS A 328 15.93 10.24 -1.83
CA HIS A 328 15.72 9.25 -2.90
C HIS A 328 16.65 9.55 -4.08
N PRO A 329 17.00 8.56 -4.93
CA PRO A 329 17.81 8.83 -6.11
C PRO A 329 17.19 9.95 -6.98
N CYS A 330 18.03 10.86 -7.45
CA CYS A 330 17.66 11.97 -8.30
C CYS A 330 18.72 12.21 -9.38
N CYS A 331 18.41 13.07 -10.34
CA CYS A 331 19.35 13.44 -11.39
C CYS A 331 20.63 14.06 -10.79
N LYS A 332 21.81 13.64 -11.29
CA LYS A 332 23.10 14.16 -10.83
C LYS A 332 23.27 15.67 -11.04
N VAL A 333 22.60 16.27 -12.03
CA VAL A 333 22.60 17.72 -12.26
C VAL A 333 22.02 18.46 -11.05
N HIS A 334 22.70 19.52 -10.61
CA HIS A 334 22.30 20.29 -9.43
C HIS A 334 20.89 20.88 -9.58
N ASP A 335 20.06 20.70 -8.54
CA ASP A 335 18.66 21.13 -8.49
C ASP A 335 17.74 20.65 -9.63
N CYS A 336 18.14 19.63 -10.38
CA CYS A 336 17.26 19.03 -11.37
C CYS A 336 16.11 18.28 -10.67
N LYS A 337 14.88 18.77 -10.90
CA LYS A 337 13.64 18.22 -10.32
C LYS A 337 12.98 17.14 -11.20
N ILE A 338 13.57 16.84 -12.36
CA ILE A 338 13.02 15.85 -13.29
C ILE A 338 13.30 14.46 -12.73
N PRO A 339 12.26 13.62 -12.55
CA PRO A 339 12.45 12.27 -12.03
C PRO A 339 13.31 11.43 -12.97
N LEU A 340 13.99 10.44 -12.41
CA LEU A 340 14.72 9.44 -13.19
C LEU A 340 13.73 8.44 -13.80
N ASP A 341 13.96 8.03 -15.05
CA ASP A 341 13.14 6.99 -15.70
C ASP A 341 13.30 5.62 -14.98
N SER A 342 14.47 5.42 -14.37
CA SER A 342 14.79 4.25 -13.56
C SER A 342 15.66 4.66 -12.38
N GLN A 343 15.46 4.00 -11.23
CA GLN A 343 16.32 4.17 -10.05
C GLN A 343 17.78 3.78 -10.31
N ARG A 344 18.06 3.06 -11.41
CA ARG A 344 19.41 2.69 -11.85
C ARG A 344 20.12 3.80 -12.64
N HIS A 345 19.39 4.78 -13.17
CA HIS A 345 19.98 5.87 -13.95
C HIS A 345 20.65 6.92 -13.05
N HIS A 346 21.71 7.55 -13.55
CA HIS A 346 22.37 8.69 -12.88
C HIS A 346 21.79 10.05 -13.31
N TYR A 347 21.19 10.12 -14.50
CA TYR A 347 20.63 11.32 -15.09
C TYR A 347 19.22 11.04 -15.60
N CYS A 348 18.36 12.06 -15.61
CA CYS A 348 17.02 11.99 -16.19
C CYS A 348 17.09 12.00 -17.72
N GLY A 349 15.97 11.73 -18.40
CA GLY A 349 15.87 11.75 -19.87
C GLY A 349 16.46 13.00 -20.54
N GLN A 350 16.30 14.18 -19.93
CA GLN A 350 16.85 15.45 -20.47
C GLN A 350 18.36 15.65 -20.29
N HIS A 351 19.02 14.83 -19.46
CA HIS A 351 20.44 14.97 -19.14
C HIS A 351 21.23 13.68 -19.44
N GLN A 352 20.71 12.81 -20.32
CA GLN A 352 21.39 11.55 -20.66
C GLN A 352 22.75 11.77 -21.33
N ASP A 353 22.93 12.89 -22.03
CA ASP A 353 24.20 13.34 -22.63
C ASP A 353 25.33 13.39 -21.58
N LYS A 354 25.01 13.75 -20.34
CA LYS A 354 25.96 13.83 -19.22
C LYS A 354 26.51 12.48 -18.76
N ASN A 355 25.94 11.35 -19.20
CA ASN A 355 26.58 10.04 -19.00
C ASN A 355 27.90 9.91 -19.77
N THR A 356 28.11 10.71 -20.81
CA THR A 356 29.34 10.68 -21.61
C THR A 356 30.43 11.64 -21.10
N MET A 357 30.19 12.31 -19.97
CA MET A 357 31.08 13.29 -19.37
C MET A 357 31.83 12.69 -18.17
N CYS A 358 33.07 13.14 -17.96
CA CYS A 358 33.88 12.71 -16.84
C CYS A 358 33.18 12.92 -15.49
N ALA A 359 33.24 11.91 -14.61
CA ALA A 359 32.63 11.95 -13.28
C ALA A 359 33.33 12.91 -12.29
N VAL A 360 34.45 13.52 -12.69
CA VAL A 360 35.17 14.54 -11.90
C VAL A 360 34.44 15.87 -12.00
N VAL A 361 34.15 16.46 -10.85
CA VAL A 361 33.43 17.73 -10.75
C VAL A 361 34.27 18.84 -11.39
N GLY A 362 33.70 19.52 -12.39
CA GLY A 362 34.36 20.59 -13.13
C GLY A 362 35.19 20.13 -14.34
N CYS A 363 35.18 18.84 -14.68
CA CYS A 363 35.83 18.34 -15.90
C CYS A 363 34.81 18.23 -17.05
N ASP A 364 35.12 18.89 -18.18
CA ASP A 364 34.28 18.84 -19.39
C ASP A 364 34.74 17.79 -20.42
N ASN A 365 35.74 16.98 -20.09
CA ASN A 365 36.24 15.92 -20.98
C ASN A 365 35.26 14.74 -21.04
N ARG A 366 35.24 14.05 -22.18
CA ARG A 366 34.44 12.83 -22.36
C ARG A 366 35.05 11.65 -21.59
N VAL A 367 34.19 10.73 -21.14
CA VAL A 367 34.62 9.44 -20.60
C VAL A 367 35.30 8.62 -21.69
N SER A 368 36.26 7.79 -21.31
CA SER A 368 36.76 6.77 -22.23
C SER A 368 35.90 5.51 -22.17
N GLU A 369 36.13 4.61 -23.11
CA GLU A 369 35.54 3.28 -23.09
C GLU A 369 35.78 2.57 -21.75
N LYS A 370 34.72 1.94 -21.21
CA LYS A 370 34.71 1.16 -19.94
C LYS A 370 35.04 1.92 -18.65
N HIS A 371 35.10 3.25 -18.69
CA HIS A 371 35.39 4.06 -17.51
C HIS A 371 34.37 5.18 -17.31
N SER A 372 34.26 5.65 -16.08
CA SER A 372 33.46 6.81 -15.66
C SER A 372 34.27 8.12 -15.71
N THR A 373 35.57 8.05 -15.99
CA THR A 373 36.48 9.19 -16.09
C THR A 373 37.08 9.37 -17.48
N CYS A 374 37.67 10.53 -17.76
CA CYS A 374 38.43 10.78 -18.98
C CYS A 374 39.85 10.19 -18.87
N THR A 375 40.68 10.35 -19.90
CA THR A 375 42.04 9.79 -19.97
C THR A 375 43.06 10.47 -19.04
N GLU A 376 42.66 11.50 -18.31
CA GLU A 376 43.53 12.20 -17.35
C GLU A 376 43.96 11.27 -16.23
N VAL A 377 45.26 11.23 -15.96
CA VAL A 377 45.87 10.26 -15.02
C VAL A 377 45.30 10.42 -13.61
N ASP A 378 45.12 11.65 -13.14
CA ASP A 378 44.59 11.89 -11.79
C ASP A 378 43.10 11.57 -11.67
N HIS A 379 42.34 11.71 -12.76
CA HIS A 379 40.93 11.29 -12.79
C HIS A 379 40.81 9.76 -12.80
N ARG A 380 41.72 9.06 -13.49
CA ARG A 380 41.81 7.60 -13.44
C ARG A 380 42.12 7.07 -12.05
N LYS A 381 43.10 7.68 -11.36
CA LYS A 381 43.44 7.31 -9.99
C LYS A 381 42.24 7.45 -9.05
N LEU A 382 41.41 8.50 -9.24
CA LEU A 382 40.16 8.68 -8.49
C LEU A 382 39.18 7.53 -8.72
N GLU A 383 39.01 7.09 -9.97
CA GLU A 383 38.11 5.99 -10.29
C GLU A 383 38.60 4.66 -9.74
N THR A 384 39.89 4.34 -9.88
CA THR A 384 40.47 3.10 -9.33
C THR A 384 40.27 3.04 -7.81
N ARG A 385 40.59 4.13 -7.10
CA ARG A 385 40.35 4.22 -5.64
C ARG A 385 38.87 4.18 -5.28
N GLY A 386 38.01 4.79 -6.09
CA GLY A 386 36.56 4.76 -5.90
C GLY A 386 35.99 3.34 -6.03
N VAL A 387 36.45 2.59 -7.03
CA VAL A 387 36.07 1.18 -7.23
C VAL A 387 36.53 0.31 -6.04
N GLU A 388 37.75 0.51 -5.55
CA GLU A 388 38.28 -0.18 -4.37
C GLU A 388 37.44 0.12 -3.11
N ALA A 389 37.08 1.39 -2.88
CA ALA A 389 36.24 1.83 -1.78
C ALA A 389 34.78 1.34 -1.87
N HIS A 390 34.29 1.07 -3.08
CA HIS A 390 32.93 0.57 -3.33
C HIS A 390 32.79 -0.96 -3.24
N THR A 391 33.85 -1.69 -2.92
CA THR A 391 33.74 -3.14 -2.65
C THR A 391 32.91 -3.39 -1.38
N ALA A 392 32.08 -4.44 -1.40
CA ALA A 392 31.16 -4.78 -0.31
C ALA A 392 31.89 -4.97 1.05
N MET A 393 33.16 -5.41 1.02
CA MET A 393 34.03 -5.58 2.18
C MET A 393 34.38 -4.28 2.89
N PHE A 394 34.69 -3.20 2.16
CA PHE A 394 34.99 -1.89 2.76
C PHE A 394 33.74 -1.25 3.36
N GLN A 395 32.58 -1.41 2.71
CA GLN A 395 31.31 -0.94 3.24
C GLN A 395 30.92 -1.68 4.53
N LEU A 396 31.13 -3.00 4.57
CA LEU A 396 30.90 -3.81 5.77
C LEU A 396 31.85 -3.45 6.91
N ARG A 397 33.17 -3.32 6.64
CA ARG A 397 34.17 -2.88 7.63
C ARG A 397 33.80 -1.53 8.25
N ARG A 398 33.45 -0.55 7.42
CA ARG A 398 33.08 0.80 7.89
C ARG A 398 31.73 0.84 8.63
N ARG A 399 30.86 -0.16 8.43
CA ARG A 399 29.63 -0.37 9.19
C ARG A 399 29.93 -1.00 10.56
N LEU A 400 30.83 -1.99 10.60
CA LEU A 400 31.28 -2.66 11.83
C LEU A 400 32.12 -1.73 12.74
N GLU A 401 32.99 -0.90 12.16
CA GLU A 401 33.75 0.12 12.89
C GLU A 401 32.84 1.19 13.52
N ARG A 402 31.82 1.65 12.78
CA ARG A 402 30.82 2.60 13.30
C ARG A 402 29.98 2.03 14.44
N LEU A 403 29.76 0.72 14.45
CA LEU A 403 29.09 0.01 15.53
C LEU A 403 30.02 -0.33 16.69
N LYS A 404 31.33 -0.04 16.60
CA LYS A 404 32.39 -0.42 17.57
C LYS A 404 32.47 -1.94 17.83
N ILE A 405 32.18 -2.76 16.82
CA ILE A 405 32.17 -4.24 16.95
C ILE A 405 33.46 -4.88 16.39
N TYR A 406 34.40 -4.09 15.85
CA TYR A 406 35.58 -4.64 15.20
C TYR A 406 36.71 -5.02 16.19
N HIS A 407 36.97 -6.32 16.33
CA HIS A 407 38.21 -6.88 16.86
C HIS A 407 39.04 -7.49 15.71
N PRO A 408 40.38 -7.33 15.68
CA PRO A 408 41.20 -7.67 14.51
C PRO A 408 41.36 -9.17 14.18
N ASP A 409 40.88 -10.09 15.03
CA ASP A 409 41.31 -11.50 14.99
C ASP A 409 40.26 -12.52 14.50
N ASP A 410 39.05 -12.12 14.11
CA ASP A 410 38.04 -13.08 13.65
C ASP A 410 38.00 -13.23 12.12
N GLU A 411 38.90 -14.07 11.60
CA GLU A 411 38.77 -14.67 10.26
C GLU A 411 37.82 -15.87 10.31
N VAL A 412 36.51 -15.67 10.14
CA VAL A 412 35.59 -16.79 9.85
C VAL A 412 34.51 -16.43 8.83
N SER A 413 34.65 -17.07 7.66
CA SER A 413 33.65 -17.50 6.65
C SER A 413 32.54 -16.54 6.22
N ALA A 414 32.76 -15.93 5.06
CA ALA A 414 31.72 -15.39 4.20
C ALA A 414 30.77 -16.51 3.71
N GLY A 415 29.51 -16.44 4.12
CA GLY A 415 28.44 -17.32 3.64
C GLY A 415 27.13 -16.56 3.50
N ASN A 416 26.78 -16.26 2.24
CA ASN A 416 25.46 -15.93 1.69
C ASN A 416 24.59 -14.90 2.44
N ALA A 417 24.78 -13.63 2.08
CA ALA A 417 23.76 -12.59 2.23
C ALA A 417 23.27 -12.17 0.84
N GLU A 418 22.33 -12.94 0.29
CA GLU A 418 21.44 -12.45 -0.76
C GLU A 418 20.12 -12.01 -0.11
N ASP A 419 19.76 -10.78 -0.45
CA ASP A 419 18.47 -10.14 -0.33
C ASP A 419 18.12 -9.40 0.98
N GLY A 420 17.66 -8.17 0.79
CA GLY A 420 17.56 -7.12 1.79
C GLY A 420 18.15 -5.82 1.25
N THR A 421 17.45 -5.24 0.26
CA THR A 421 17.83 -4.01 -0.44
C THR A 421 17.76 -2.78 0.49
N GLU A 422 18.71 -2.66 1.41
CA GLU A 422 19.10 -1.41 2.08
C GLU A 422 20.56 -1.13 1.79
N GLY A 423 20.87 -0.97 0.51
CA GLY A 423 22.14 -0.44 0.05
C GLY A 423 22.24 1.04 0.37
N LEU A 424 22.67 1.37 1.60
CA LEU A 424 23.35 2.62 1.94
C LEU A 424 24.71 2.68 1.20
N ALA A 425 24.68 2.61 -0.13
CA ALA A 425 25.78 3.08 -0.95
C ALA A 425 25.61 4.60 -1.01
N ALA A 426 26.22 5.28 -0.05
CA ALA A 426 26.30 6.73 0.01
C ALA A 426 26.68 7.30 -1.36
N GLY A 427 26.06 8.41 -1.75
CA GLY A 427 26.49 9.24 -2.88
C GLY A 427 27.83 9.93 -2.59
N GLU A 428 28.79 9.17 -2.07
CA GLU A 428 30.05 9.64 -1.52
C GLU A 428 30.82 10.32 -2.65
N VAL A 429 31.03 11.61 -2.46
CA VAL A 429 32.00 12.35 -3.27
C VAL A 429 33.35 11.87 -2.77
N VAL A 430 34.11 11.20 -3.65
CA VAL A 430 35.49 10.83 -3.34
C VAL A 430 36.30 12.10 -3.49
N GLU A 431 36.77 12.64 -2.36
CA GLU A 431 37.71 13.77 -2.33
C GLU A 431 39.13 13.25 -2.19
N ILE A 432 40.05 13.77 -3.00
CA ILE A 432 41.49 13.61 -2.76
C ILE A 432 42.04 15.01 -2.45
N ALA A 433 42.62 15.17 -1.26
CA ALA A 433 43.64 16.18 -1.07
C ALA A 433 44.88 15.70 -1.80
N GLN A 434 45.44 16.53 -2.67
CA GLN A 434 46.73 16.25 -3.28
C GLN A 434 47.74 16.07 -2.13
N ASP A 435 48.21 14.84 -1.91
CA ASP A 435 49.18 14.53 -0.84
C ASP A 435 50.44 15.38 -1.02
N ASP A 436 50.97 15.85 0.10
CA ASP A 436 52.13 16.72 0.26
C ASP A 436 53.29 16.39 -0.70
N HIS A 437 53.34 17.10 -1.83
CA HIS A 437 54.63 17.38 -2.46
C HIS A 437 55.33 18.42 -1.56
N PRO A 438 56.65 18.28 -1.26
CA PRO A 438 57.38 19.21 -0.40
C PRO A 438 57.46 20.65 -0.94
N ASN A 439 56.89 20.93 -2.11
CA ASN A 439 56.68 22.28 -2.62
C ASN A 439 55.18 22.56 -2.71
N LYS A 440 54.63 23.31 -1.73
CA LYS A 440 53.29 23.89 -1.82
C LYS A 440 53.21 24.80 -3.05
N PRO A 441 52.33 24.53 -4.04
CA PRO A 441 52.08 25.50 -5.08
C PRO A 441 51.34 26.72 -4.50
N GLU A 442 51.70 27.91 -4.96
CA GLU A 442 51.12 29.21 -4.58
C GLU A 442 49.59 29.29 -4.82
N SER A 443 49.03 28.36 -5.61
CA SER A 443 47.60 28.29 -5.96
C SER A 443 46.71 27.57 -4.93
N GLY A 444 47.26 27.07 -3.82
CA GLY A 444 46.49 26.39 -2.76
C GLY A 444 46.09 24.94 -3.11
N ASN A 445 45.82 24.12 -2.08
CA ASN A 445 45.44 22.71 -2.22
C ASN A 445 44.06 22.56 -2.87
N GLN A 446 43.97 22.58 -4.20
CA GLN A 446 42.75 22.21 -4.91
C GLN A 446 42.50 20.71 -4.76
N ARG A 447 41.48 20.37 -3.96
CA ARG A 447 41.01 18.99 -3.83
C ARG A 447 40.22 18.61 -5.08
N ILE A 448 40.71 17.63 -5.85
CA ILE A 448 39.95 17.09 -6.98
C ILE A 448 38.83 16.22 -6.39
N ARG A 449 37.60 16.47 -6.84
CA ARG A 449 36.38 15.80 -6.34
C ARG A 449 35.74 15.00 -7.46
N ALA A 450 35.40 13.74 -7.20
CA ALA A 450 34.65 12.91 -8.15
C ALA A 450 33.36 12.38 -7.54
N ARG A 451 32.31 12.23 -8.37
CA ARG A 451 31.02 11.65 -7.96
C ARG A 451 30.70 10.41 -8.79
N PHE A 452 31.19 9.27 -8.34
CA PHE A 452 30.92 7.96 -8.95
C PHE A 452 29.50 7.47 -8.62
N GLY A 453 29.11 7.55 -7.34
CA GLY A 453 27.80 7.13 -6.86
C GLY A 453 26.61 7.94 -7.40
N ARG A 454 25.39 7.44 -7.18
CA ARG A 454 24.14 8.15 -7.52
C ARG A 454 23.98 9.40 -6.64
N ARG A 455 23.40 10.46 -7.20
CA ARG A 455 22.93 11.59 -6.41
C ARG A 455 21.59 11.22 -5.79
N ARG A 456 21.37 11.68 -4.56
CA ARG A 456 20.07 11.60 -3.87
C ARG A 456 19.57 13.01 -3.60
N THR A 457 18.27 13.16 -3.40
CA THR A 457 17.71 14.39 -2.85
C THR A 457 18.40 14.73 -1.54
N HIS A 458 18.54 16.02 -1.26
CA HIS A 458 19.20 16.53 -0.06
C HIS A 458 18.41 16.09 1.18
N ASN A 459 17.13 16.43 1.21
CA ASN A 459 16.19 16.05 2.27
C ASN A 459 14.74 16.28 1.81
N GLU A 460 13.81 15.66 2.52
CA GLU A 460 12.42 16.12 2.57
C GLU A 460 12.31 17.12 3.72
N GLN A 461 12.17 18.40 3.39
CA GLN A 461 12.05 19.48 4.36
C GLN A 461 10.60 19.57 4.85
N LEU A 462 10.43 19.61 6.17
CA LEU A 462 9.18 19.94 6.84
C LEU A 462 9.30 21.32 7.47
N CYS A 463 8.21 22.08 7.45
CA CYS A 463 8.02 23.30 8.23
C CYS A 463 6.91 23.02 9.25
N VAL A 464 7.23 23.11 10.54
CA VAL A 464 6.38 22.65 11.64
C VAL A 464 6.21 23.77 12.66
N ALA A 465 4.98 23.98 13.10
CA ALA A 465 4.65 24.87 14.21
C ALA A 465 5.28 24.38 15.52
N THR A 466 5.49 25.28 16.48
CA THR A 466 5.90 24.89 17.85
C THR A 466 4.87 24.01 18.57
N CYS A 467 3.62 23.97 18.09
CA CYS A 467 2.57 23.07 18.57
C CYS A 467 2.54 21.69 17.86
N GLY A 468 3.52 21.40 17.00
CA GLY A 468 3.65 20.12 16.30
C GLY A 468 2.86 20.01 14.98
N VAL A 469 2.10 21.05 14.60
CA VAL A 469 1.35 21.07 13.34
C VAL A 469 2.28 21.31 12.15
N ILE A 470 2.21 20.47 11.12
CA ILE A 470 2.99 20.64 9.89
C ILE A 470 2.32 21.72 9.01
N PHE A 471 3.03 22.83 8.80
CA PHE A 471 2.59 23.90 7.91
C PHE A 471 2.80 23.56 6.43
N GLY A 472 3.89 22.87 6.13
CA GLY A 472 4.23 22.53 4.76
C GLY A 472 5.39 21.57 4.65
N ARG A 473 5.54 21.00 3.46
CA ARG A 473 6.67 20.15 3.08
C ARG A 473 7.22 20.49 1.71
N ALA A 474 8.49 20.23 1.49
CA ALA A 474 9.14 20.35 0.19
C ALA A 474 10.33 19.39 0.05
N THR A 475 10.47 18.78 -1.12
CA THR A 475 11.67 18.01 -1.48
C THR A 475 12.80 18.95 -1.92
N MET A 476 13.94 18.90 -1.23
CA MET A 476 15.14 19.63 -1.61
C MET A 476 16.07 18.74 -2.43
N TYR A 477 16.50 19.18 -3.62
CA TYR A 477 17.28 18.34 -4.53
C TYR A 477 18.79 18.55 -4.39
N GLY A 478 19.27 19.80 -4.39
CA GLY A 478 20.69 20.11 -4.31
C GLY A 478 21.13 20.83 -3.04
N SER A 479 20.25 21.64 -2.46
CA SER A 479 20.51 22.40 -1.22
C SER A 479 19.19 22.83 -0.58
N GLU A 480 19.25 23.28 0.67
CA GLU A 480 18.15 23.95 1.38
C GLU A 480 17.97 25.43 0.96
N GLY A 481 18.69 25.87 -0.07
CA GLY A 481 18.59 27.23 -0.57
C GLY A 481 17.20 27.55 -1.11
N VAL A 482 16.77 28.82 -0.98
CA VAL A 482 15.46 29.31 -1.44
C VAL A 482 15.18 28.97 -2.91
N ASN A 483 16.21 28.92 -3.74
CA ASN A 483 16.10 28.53 -5.16
C ASN A 483 15.61 27.09 -5.34
N GLY A 484 15.87 26.20 -4.39
CA GLY A 484 15.42 24.80 -4.40
C GLY A 484 13.90 24.66 -4.30
N VAL A 485 13.22 25.61 -3.65
CA VAL A 485 11.76 25.56 -3.39
C VAL A 485 10.92 26.54 -4.21
N ARG A 486 11.53 27.35 -5.08
CA ARG A 486 10.77 28.21 -5.99
C ARG A 486 9.88 27.35 -6.89
N VAL A 487 8.56 27.53 -6.75
CA VAL A 487 7.56 27.07 -7.70
C VAL A 487 7.65 28.04 -8.88
N ARG A 488 7.97 27.53 -10.07
CA ARG A 488 7.96 28.34 -11.30
C ARG A 488 6.55 28.45 -11.84
#